data_AF-A0A6V7L3H5-F1
#
_entry.id   AF-A0A6V7L3H5-F1
#
_cell.length_a   1.000
_cell.length_b   1.000
_cell.length_c   1.000
_cell.angle_alpha   90.00
_cell.angle_beta   90.00
_cell.angle_gamma   90.00
#
_symmetry.space_group_name_H-M   'P 1'
#
loop_
_entity.id
_entity.type
_entity.pdbx_description
1 polymer ?
#
loop_
_entity_poly.entity_id
_entity_poly.type
_entity_poly.pdbx_seq_one_letter_code
_entity_poly.pdbx_strand_id
1 'polypeptide(L)' 'VRQKYQIGVKDAHVLAGNTGVLKCDIPAHAKEYVAVTSWVQDSAFNIYPAPES' A
#
# COMPACT_ATOMS: atom_id res chain seq x y z
N VAL A 1 19.33 16.67 4.69
CA VAL A 1 18.47 16.11 5.75
C VAL A 1 18.12 14.69 5.38
N ARG A 2 18.34 13.69 6.25
CA ARG A 2 17.81 12.32 6.05
C ARG A 2 16.56 12.18 6.92
N GLN A 3 15.38 12.41 6.32
CA GLN A 3 14.10 12.27 7.03
C GLN A 3 13.75 10.78 7.11
N LYS A 4 13.51 10.29 8.32
CA LYS A 4 12.93 8.94 8.49
C LYS A 4 11.48 9.00 8.02
N TYR A 5 11.06 8.00 7.26
CA TYR A 5 9.66 7.80 6.88
C TYR A 5 9.17 6.46 7.42
N GLN A 6 7.88 6.39 7.71
CA GLN A 6 7.20 5.16 8.07
C GLN A 6 6.09 4.93 7.05
N ILE A 7 6.01 3.71 6.54
CA ILE A 7 4.97 3.27 5.61
C ILE A 7 3.98 2.43 6.41
N GLY A 8 2.69 2.60 6.12
CA GLY A 8 1.65 1.80 6.75
C GLY A 8 0.40 1.71 5.89
N VAL A 9 -0.49 0.81 6.29
CA VAL A 9 -1.83 0.67 5.72
C VAL A 9 -2.80 0.90 6.87
N LYS A 10 -3.83 1.71 6.65
CA LYS A 10 -4.88 1.96 7.64
C LYS A 10 -6.05 1.01 7.41
N ASP A 11 -6.78 0.71 8.47
CA ASP A 11 -8.01 -0.08 8.39
C ASP A 11 -9.04 0.63 7.50
N ALA A 12 -9.48 -0.06 6.46
CA ALA A 12 -10.55 0.40 5.59
C ALA A 12 -11.87 -0.28 6.00
N HIS A 13 -12.88 0.51 6.32
CA HIS A 13 -14.21 0.01 6.66
C HIS A 13 -15.12 0.20 5.45
N VAL A 14 -15.65 -0.90 4.92
CA VAL A 14 -16.57 -0.90 3.78
C VAL A 14 -17.81 -1.74 4.08
N LEU A 15 -18.93 -1.34 3.48
CA LEU A 15 -20.19 -2.07 3.59
C LEU A 15 -20.19 -3.29 2.67
N ALA A 16 -20.95 -4.32 3.05
CA ALA A 16 -21.13 -5.50 2.23
C ALA A 16 -21.68 -5.13 0.84
N GLY A 17 -21.09 -5.71 -0.21
CA GLY A 17 -21.43 -5.43 -1.62
C GLY A 17 -20.61 -4.30 -2.25
N ASN A 18 -19.91 -3.48 -1.46
CA ASN A 18 -19.03 -2.44 -1.99
C ASN A 18 -17.61 -2.96 -2.20
N THR A 19 -16.89 -2.34 -3.12
CA THR A 19 -15.46 -2.58 -3.32
C THR A 19 -14.66 -1.93 -2.20
N GLY A 20 -13.91 -2.75 -1.46
CA GLY A 20 -12.88 -2.30 -0.54
C GLY A 20 -11.59 -1.91 -1.28
N VAL A 21 -11.06 -0.72 -0.99
CA VAL A 21 -9.77 -0.26 -1.53
C VAL A 21 -8.83 0.00 -0.38
N LEU A 22 -7.80 -0.83 -0.24
CA LEU A 22 -6.71 -0.60 0.69
C LEU A 22 -5.69 0.36 0.08
N LYS A 23 -5.18 1.29 0.88
CA LYS A 23 -4.20 2.30 0.44
C LYS A 23 -2.96 2.25 1.31
N CYS A 24 -1.80 2.19 0.65
CA CYS A 24 -0.51 2.34 1.28
C CYS A 24 -0.24 3.84 1.51
N ASP A 25 -0.18 4.26 2.77
CA ASP A 25 0.09 5.63 3.13
C ASP A 25 1.60 5.89 3.09
N ILE A 26 2.03 6.56 2.02
CA ILE A 26 3.42 7.02 1.81
C ILE A 26 3.48 8.53 2.11
N PRO A 27 4.39 8.99 3.00
CA PRO A 27 4.57 10.41 3.29
C PRO A 27 4.91 11.22 2.04
N ALA A 28 4.38 12.44 1.94
CA ALA A 28 4.47 13.26 0.72
C ALA A 28 5.92 13.46 0.22
N HIS A 29 6.87 13.69 1.11
CA HIS A 29 8.28 13.87 0.78
C HIS A 29 8.97 12.61 0.21
N ALA A 30 8.37 11.42 0.40
CA ALA A 30 8.92 10.15 -0.08
C ALA A 30 8.22 9.65 -1.35
N LYS A 31 7.01 10.15 -1.67
CA LYS A 31 6.17 9.64 -2.76
C LYS A 31 6.82 9.66 -4.15
N GLU A 32 7.72 10.62 -4.39
CA GLU A 32 8.42 10.74 -5.68
C GLU A 32 9.58 9.73 -5.83
N TYR A 33 10.00 9.10 -4.73
CA TYR A 33 11.20 8.26 -4.70
C TYR A 33 10.90 6.79 -4.43
N VAL A 34 9.65 6.44 -4.09
CA VAL A 34 9.25 5.07 -3.75
C VAL A 34 7.93 4.72 -4.43
N ALA A 35 7.76 3.44 -4.73
CA ALA A 35 6.53 2.88 -5.28
C ALA A 35 6.14 1.60 -4.52
N VAL A 36 4.85 1.25 -4.54
CA VAL A 36 4.37 -0.01 -3.98
C VAL A 36 4.76 -1.15 -4.92
N THR A 37 5.50 -2.14 -4.42
CA THR A 37 5.98 -3.28 -5.22
C THR A 37 5.10 -4.51 -5.07
N SER A 38 4.57 -4.75 -3.87
CA SER A 38 3.70 -5.87 -3.55
C SER A 38 2.86 -5.55 -2.31
N TRP A 39 1.76 -6.26 -2.16
CA TRP A 39 0.99 -6.32 -0.92
C TRP A 39 1.26 -7.65 -0.22
N VAL A 40 1.31 -7.65 1.11
CA VAL A 40 1.50 -8.87 1.90
C VAL A 40 0.23 -9.15 2.69
N GLN A 41 -0.39 -10.28 2.44
CA GLN A 41 -1.53 -10.78 3.19
C GLN A 41 -1.06 -11.79 4.24
N ASP A 42 -1.55 -11.63 5.48
CA ASP A 42 -1.33 -12.52 6.63
C ASP A 42 0.17 -12.85 6.88
N SER A 43 1.05 -11.90 6.55
CA SER A 43 2.52 -12.03 6.65
C SER A 43 3.14 -13.20 5.87
N ALA A 44 2.36 -13.89 5.03
CA ALA A 44 2.79 -15.13 4.39
C ALA A 44 2.58 -15.12 2.86
N PHE A 45 1.68 -14.28 2.35
CA PHE A 45 1.31 -14.30 0.93
C PHE A 45 1.60 -12.95 0.27
N ASN A 46 2.40 -12.96 -0.79
CA ASN A 46 2.72 -11.76 -1.57
C ASN A 46 1.81 -11.66 -2.80
N ILE A 47 1.13 -10.53 -2.94
CA ILE A 47 0.31 -10.16 -4.09
C ILE A 47 1.12 -9.13 -4.90
N TYR A 48 1.49 -9.51 -6.11
CA TYR A 48 2.23 -8.64 -7.03
C TYR A 48 1.28 -7.95 -8.00
N PRO A 49 1.62 -6.73 -8.49
CA PRO A 49 0.91 -6.09 -9.58
C PRO A 49 0.79 -7.03 -10.78
N ALA A 50 -0.34 -6.99 -11.48
CA ALA A 50 -0.44 -7.63 -12.78
C ALA A 50 0.63 -7.03 -13.73
N PRO A 51 1.24 -7.84 -14.62
CA PRO A 51 2.08 -7.30 -15.67
C PRO A 51 1.31 -6.22 -16.43
N GLU A 52 1.93 -5.06 -16.66
CA GLU A 52 1.36 -4.09 -17.60
C GLU A 52 1.28 -4.77 -18.98
N SER A 53 0.07 -4.76 -19.55
CA SER A 53 -0.25 -5.35 -20.86
C SER A 53 0.31 -4.51 -22.01
#